data_AF-A0A1G7PUX9-F1
#
_entry.id   AF-A0A1G7PUX9-F1
#
_cell.length_a   1.000
_cell.length_b   1.000
_cell.length_c   1.000
_cell.angle_alpha   90.00
_cell.angle_beta   90.00
_cell.angle_gamma   90.00
#
_symmetry.space_group_name_H-M   'P 1'
#
loop_
_entity.id
_entity.type
_entity.pdbx_description
1 polymer ?
#
loop_
_entity_poly.entity_id
_entity_poly.type
_entity_poly.pdbx_seq_one_letter_code
_entity_poly.pdbx_strand_id
1 'polypeptide(L)' 'MDLFQGMLPRRPRRVLMAAVDIGQAPGMMPGWKTTKGACWVCSRCGHDEGWLFDMSDTEIRRRVPCPVCNAAGDRPC' A
#
# COMPACT_ATOMS: atom_id res chain seq x y z
N MET A 1 35.18 -7.60 22.88
CA MET A 1 34.04 -8.44 22.48
C MET A 1 32.84 -7.53 22.51
N ASP A 2 32.59 -6.87 21.38
CA ASP A 2 31.71 -5.70 21.32
C ASP A 2 30.32 -6.10 20.82
N LEU A 3 29.40 -6.27 21.77
CA LEU A 3 28.00 -6.69 21.54
C LEU A 3 27.14 -5.68 20.73
N PHE A 4 27.68 -4.52 20.37
CA PHE A 4 26.92 -3.40 19.81
C PHE A 4 27.14 -3.15 18.31
N GLN A 5 28.00 -3.91 17.64
CA GLN A 5 28.39 -3.74 16.22
C GLN A 5 27.31 -4.16 15.20
N GLY A 6 26.02 -4.22 15.58
CA GLY A 6 25.00 -4.89 14.76
C GLY A 6 23.60 -4.27 14.75
N MET A 7 23.37 -3.13 15.40
CA MET A 7 22.08 -2.45 15.31
C MET A 7 21.96 -1.73 13.97
N LEU A 8 21.66 -2.50 12.92
CA LEU A 8 21.23 -1.95 11.64
C LEU A 8 20.04 -1.00 11.91
N PRO A 9 20.04 0.21 11.33
CA PRO A 9 18.95 1.14 11.52
C PRO A 9 17.64 0.46 11.12
N ARG A 10 16.65 0.51 12.02
CA ARG A 10 15.32 -0.07 11.75
C ARG A 10 14.80 0.54 10.46
N ARG A 11 14.38 -0.30 9.51
CA ARG A 11 13.75 0.17 8.28
C ARG A 11 12.63 1.15 8.63
N PRO A 12 12.55 2.33 7.98
CA PRO A 12 11.52 3.31 8.28
C PRO A 12 10.14 2.69 8.13
N ARG A 13 9.24 2.99 9.08
CA ARG A 13 7.87 2.46 9.07
C ARG A 13 7.14 3.02 7.86
N ARG A 14 6.77 2.16 6.91
CA ARG A 14 5.97 2.54 5.75
C ARG A 14 4.53 2.82 6.18
N VAL A 15 3.94 3.88 5.66
CA VAL A 15 2.51 4.17 5.81
C VAL A 15 1.75 3.39 4.74
N LEU A 16 0.88 2.48 5.18
CA LEU A 16 0.06 1.65 4.29
C LEU A 16 -1.39 2.16 4.28
N MET A 17 -2.00 2.20 3.11
CA MET A 17 -3.40 2.54 2.89
C MET A 17 -4.29 1.34 3.14
N ALA A 18 -5.48 1.54 3.73
CA ALA A 18 -6.47 0.49 3.82
C ALA A 18 -7.36 0.50 2.58
N ALA A 19 -7.79 -0.68 2.12
CA ALA A 19 -8.85 -0.78 1.15
C ALA A 19 -10.16 -0.33 1.83
N VAL A 20 -10.79 0.73 1.31
CA VAL A 20 -12.09 1.21 1.80
C VAL A 20 -13.25 0.47 1.15
N ASP A 21 -13.02 -0.06 -0.05
CA ASP A 21 -13.96 -0.90 -0.78
C ASP A 21 -13.19 -1.95 -1.59
N ILE A 22 -13.81 -3.11 -1.79
CA ILE A 22 -13.25 -4.23 -2.57
C ILE A 22 -14.28 -4.63 -3.61
N GLY A 23 -13.85 -4.69 -4.86
CA GLY A 23 -14.73 -4.90 -5.98
C GLY A 23 -14.08 -5.72 -7.08
N GLN A 24 -14.85 -5.91 -8.14
CA GLN A 24 -14.42 -6.63 -9.32
C GLN A 24 -14.76 -5.80 -10.56
N ALA A 25 -13.79 -5.66 -11.45
CA ALA A 25 -13.98 -5.04 -12.75
C ALA A 25 -15.02 -5.82 -13.59
N PRO A 26 -15.79 -5.14 -14.45
CA PRO A 26 -16.84 -5.76 -15.27
C PRO A 26 -16.30 -6.74 -16.33
N GLY A 27 -14.99 -6.76 -16.56
CA GLY A 27 -14.34 -7.68 -17.48
C GLY A 27 -12.84 -7.81 -17.17
N MET A 28 -12.23 -8.84 -17.73
CA MET A 28 -10.80 -9.11 -17.61
C MET A 28 -10.07 -8.45 -18.78
N MET A 29 -9.22 -7.48 -18.50
CA MET A 29 -8.42 -6.81 -19.54
C MET A 29 -7.26 -7.70 -19.99
N PRO A 30 -6.78 -7.56 -21.24
CA PRO A 30 -5.60 -8.28 -21.71
C PRO A 30 -4.38 -7.98 -20.81
N GLY A 31 -3.73 -9.04 -20.33
CA GLY A 31 -2.57 -8.94 -19.44
C GLY A 31 -2.90 -8.86 -17.95
N TRP A 32 -4.17 -8.75 -17.57
CA TRP A 32 -4.59 -8.87 -16.17
C TRP A 32 -4.58 -10.33 -15.74
N LYS A 33 -4.07 -10.58 -14.53
CA LYS A 33 -4.15 -11.84 -13.81
C LYS A 33 -5.47 -11.98 -13.07
N THR A 34 -6.08 -10.87 -12.65
CA THR A 34 -7.36 -10.89 -11.93
C THR A 34 -8.25 -9.72 -12.33
N THR A 35 -9.55 -9.91 -12.19
CA THR A 35 -10.55 -8.83 -12.29
C THR A 35 -10.73 -8.08 -10.98
N LYS A 36 -10.09 -8.53 -9.90
CA LYS A 36 -10.29 -7.98 -8.56
C LYS A 36 -9.55 -6.67 -8.39
N GLY A 37 -10.12 -5.80 -7.58
CA GLY A 37 -9.51 -4.53 -7.21
C GLY A 37 -10.04 -4.02 -5.90
N ALA A 38 -9.43 -2.94 -5.44
CA ALA A 38 -9.86 -2.23 -4.24
C ALA A 38 -9.71 -0.73 -4.42
N CYS A 39 -10.57 0.03 -3.74
CA CYS A 39 -10.44 1.47 -3.60
C CYS A 39 -9.57 1.77 -2.38
N TRP A 40 -8.60 2.67 -2.51
CA TRP A 40 -7.56 2.91 -1.51
C TRP A 40 -7.57 4.34 -1.00
N VAL A 41 -7.72 4.48 0.32
CA VAL A 41 -7.64 5.78 0.99
C VAL A 41 -6.64 5.70 2.14
N CYS A 42 -5.74 6.69 2.21
CA CYS A 42 -4.81 6.82 3.31
C CYS A 42 -5.51 7.42 4.53
N SER A 43 -5.66 6.64 5.60
CA SER A 43 -6.23 7.13 6.87
C SER A 43 -5.35 8.17 7.58
N ARG A 44 -4.11 8.39 7.12
CA ARG A 44 -3.18 9.36 7.73
C ARG A 44 -3.28 10.75 7.09
N CYS A 45 -3.16 10.84 5.77
CA CYS A 45 -3.18 12.12 5.04
C CYS A 45 -4.49 12.39 4.28
N GLY A 46 -5.40 11.42 4.22
CA GLY A 46 -6.65 11.52 3.45
C GLY A 46 -6.50 11.36 1.95
N HIS A 47 -5.30 11.03 1.45
CA HIS A 47 -5.09 10.81 0.02
C HIS A 47 -5.91 9.62 -0.48
N ASP A 48 -6.71 9.87 -1.52
CA ASP A 48 -7.48 8.90 -2.28
C ASP A 48 -6.70 8.54 -3.55
N GLU A 49 -6.27 7.28 -3.65
CA GLU A 49 -5.61 6.73 -4.85
C GLU A 49 -6.66 6.17 -5.84
N GLY A 50 -7.93 6.13 -5.43
CA GLY A 50 -9.01 5.52 -6.17
C GLY A 50 -8.87 3.99 -6.29
N TRP A 51 -9.40 3.47 -7.39
CA TRP A 51 -9.47 2.03 -7.66
C TRP A 51 -8.20 1.49 -8.31
N LEU A 52 -7.57 0.53 -7.66
CA LEU A 52 -6.52 -0.30 -8.25
C LEU A 52 -7.08 -1.69 -8.53
N PHE A 53 -7.04 -2.09 -9.81
CA PHE A 53 -7.44 -3.42 -10.28
C PHE A 53 -6.22 -4.30 -10.54
N ASP A 54 -6.47 -5.53 -11.00
CA ASP A 54 -5.47 -6.57 -11.19
C ASP A 54 -4.80 -7.05 -9.89
N MET A 55 -5.51 -7.01 -8.76
CA MET A 55 -4.96 -7.37 -7.46
C MET A 55 -5.51 -8.69 -6.93
N SER A 56 -4.63 -9.58 -6.46
CA SER A 56 -5.07 -10.76 -5.70
C SER A 56 -5.57 -10.38 -4.30
N ASP A 57 -6.39 -11.23 -3.70
CA ASP A 57 -6.91 -11.04 -2.34
C ASP A 57 -5.77 -10.86 -1.30
N THR A 58 -4.67 -11.59 -1.50
CA THR A 58 -3.46 -11.47 -0.69
C THR A 58 -2.82 -10.10 -0.82
N GLU A 59 -2.77 -9.53 -2.02
CA GLU A 59 -2.22 -8.18 -2.25
C GLU A 59 -3.12 -7.10 -1.65
N ILE A 60 -4.43 -7.24 -1.78
CA ILE A 60 -5.40 -6.33 -1.15
C ILE A 60 -5.26 -6.38 0.39
N ARG A 61 -5.13 -7.57 0.99
CA ARG A 61 -4.90 -7.71 2.45
C ARG A 61 -3.55 -7.16 2.90
N ARG A 62 -2.52 -7.25 2.05
CA ARG A 62 -1.17 -6.73 2.34
C ARG A 62 -1.10 -5.21 2.33
N ARG A 63 -2.12 -4.54 1.76
CA ARG A 63 -2.24 -3.09 1.63
C ARG A 63 -1.21 -2.48 0.69
N VAL A 64 -1.52 -1.30 0.15
CA VAL A 64 -0.59 -0.54 -0.71
C VAL A 64 0.10 0.57 0.07
N PRO A 65 1.36 0.90 -0.26
CA PRO A 65 2.04 2.05 0.35
C PRO A 65 1.44 3.37 -0.14
N CYS A 66 1.18 4.30 0.77
CA CYS A 66 0.74 5.65 0.40
C CYS A 66 1.88 6.41 -0.32
N PRO A 67 1.69 6.93 -1.55
CA PRO A 67 2.74 7.65 -2.25
C PRO A 67 3.08 8.98 -1.55
N VAL A 68 2.09 9.66 -0.98
CA VAL A 68 2.28 10.96 -0.29
C VAL A 68 3.08 10.79 1.00
N CYS A 69 2.58 9.98 1.93
CA CYS A 69 3.22 9.79 3.24
C CYS A 69 4.59 9.14 3.16
N ASN A 70 4.82 8.28 2.16
CA ASN A 70 6.12 7.61 2.00
C ASN A 70 7.12 8.41 1.15
N ALA A 71 6.67 9.35 0.31
CA ALA A 71 7.56 10.29 -0.37
C ALA A 71 8.06 11.41 0.55
N ALA A 72 7.24 11.84 1.51
CA ALA A 72 7.52 12.97 2.39
C ALA A 72 8.65 12.76 3.43
N GLY A 73 9.24 11.55 3.50
CA GLY A 73 10.44 11.29 4.31
C GLY A 73 10.34 11.80 5.74
N ASP A 74 9.59 11.10 6.59
CA ASP A 74 9.44 11.36 8.04
C ASP A 74 8.76 12.69 8.44
N ARG A 75 8.47 13.61 7.51
CA ARG A 75 7.67 14.79 7.85
C ARG A 75 6.20 14.40 8.06
N PRO A 76 5.54 14.91 9.12
CA PRO A 76 4.10 14.74 9.26
C PRO A 76 3.42 15.40 8.05
N CYS A 77 2.58 14.62 7.37
CA CYS A 77 1.54 15.14 6.49
C CYS A 77 0.59 16.06 7.26
#